data_AF-A0A1F8NBS1-F1
#
_entry.id   AF-A0A1F8NBS1-F1
#
_cell.length_a   1.000
_cell.length_b   1.000
_cell.length_c   1.000
_cell.angle_alpha   90.00
_cell.angle_beta   90.00
_cell.angle_gamma   90.00
#
_symmetry.space_group_name_H-M   'P 1'
#
loop_
_entity.id
_entity.type
_entity.pdbx_description
1 polymer ?
#
loop_
_entity_poly.entity_id
_entity_poly.type
_entity_poly.pdbx_seq_one_letter_code
_entity_poly.pdbx_strand_id
1 'polypeptide(L)' 'MLEIKKSAVSLDEKDVMELERIVTDNDEKEALRFVKRSIYDRILHSQQGRLKSHLDAANPVEGFIQHNK' A
#
# COMPACT_ATOMS: atom_id res chain seq x y z
N MET A 1 4.49 -14.73 2.16
CA MET A 1 3.21 -15.29 2.65
C MET A 1 2.12 -14.32 2.28
N LEU A 2 1.11 -14.73 1.51
CA LEU A 2 -0.03 -13.88 1.17
C LEU A 2 -0.97 -13.85 2.38
N GLU A 3 -0.87 -12.79 3.19
CA GLU A 3 -1.78 -12.56 4.31
C GLU A 3 -2.93 -11.66 3.85
N ILE A 4 -4.17 -12.09 4.09
CA ILE A 4 -5.34 -11.22 3.87
C ILE A 4 -5.33 -10.15 4.96
N LYS A 5 -4.95 -8.93 4.59
CA LYS A 5 -4.95 -7.76 5.48
C LYS A 5 -5.99 -6.75 5.01
N LYS A 6 -6.72 -6.19 5.98
CA LYS A 6 -7.57 -5.03 5.74
C LYS A 6 -6.69 -3.79 5.65
N SER A 7 -6.92 -2.98 4.62
CA SER A 7 -6.25 -1.69 4.42
C SER A 7 -7.29 -0.62 4.11
N ALA A 8 -7.15 0.53 4.72
CA ALA A 8 -7.91 1.73 4.37
C ALA A 8 -7.08 2.56 3.40
N VAL A 9 -7.71 3.04 2.32
CA VAL A 9 -7.09 3.94 1.34
C VAL A 9 -7.99 5.16 1.22
N SER A 10 -7.42 6.35 1.45
CA SER A 10 -8.12 7.61 1.20
C SER A 10 -8.07 7.92 -0.28
N LEU A 11 -9.20 8.37 -0.83
CA LEU A 11 -9.32 8.92 -2.18
C LEU A 11 -9.44 10.43 -2.08
N ASP A 12 -8.73 11.16 -2.93
CA ASP A 12 -8.88 12.60 -3.04
C ASP A 12 -10.04 12.97 -4.00
N GLU A 13 -10.32 14.27 -4.12
CA GLU A 13 -11.39 14.77 -4.98
C GLU A 13 -11.22 14.35 -6.45
N LYS A 14 -9.98 14.32 -6.96
CA LYS A 14 -9.70 13.93 -8.35
C LYS A 14 -9.95 12.44 -8.56
N ASP A 15 -9.53 11.61 -7.61
CA ASP A 15 -9.80 10.18 -7.63
C ASP A 15 -11.31 9.90 -7.67
N VAL A 16 -12.10 10.63 -6.86
CA VAL A 16 -13.55 10.47 -6.81
C VAL A 16 -14.20 10.90 -8.12
N MET A 17 -13.83 12.06 -8.66
CA MET A 17 -14.33 12.52 -9.97
C MET A 17 -14.03 11.52 -11.09
N GLU A 18 -12.83 10.94 -11.11
CA GLU A 18 -12.46 9.95 -12.11
C GLU A 18 -13.27 8.66 -11.96
N LEU A 19 -13.50 8.21 -10.72
CA LEU A 19 -14.35 7.06 -10.44
C LEU A 19 -15.80 7.30 -10.91
N GLU A 20 -16.35 8.48 -10.65
CA GLU A 20 -17.69 8.86 -11.11
C GLU A 20 -17.79 8.83 -12.63
N ARG A 21 -16.77 9.33 -13.35
CA ARG A 21 -16.71 9.25 -14.81
C ARG A 21 -16.72 7.80 -15.29
N ILE A 22 -15.87 6.94 -14.72
CA ILE A 22 -15.78 5.52 -15.08
C ILE A 22 -17.12 4.80 -14.88
N VAL A 23 -17.78 5.04 -13.75
CA VAL A 23 -19.09 4.44 -13.42
C VAL A 23 -20.15 4.93 -14.41
N THR A 24 -20.17 6.22 -14.71
CA THR A 24 -21.13 6.82 -15.66
C THR A 24 -20.95 6.24 -17.07
N ASP A 25 -19.70 6.06 -17.49
CA ASP A 25 -19.35 5.54 -18.81
C ASP A 25 -19.47 4.00 -18.90
N ASN A 26 -19.68 3.30 -17.77
CA ASN A 26 -19.58 1.83 -17.66
C ASN A 26 -18.28 1.26 -18.27
N ASP A 27 -17.15 1.97 -18.11
CA ASP A 27 -15.86 1.56 -18.67
C ASP A 27 -15.13 0.56 -17.76
N GLU A 28 -15.39 -0.73 -17.98
CA GLU A 28 -14.75 -1.82 -17.22
C GLU A 28 -13.22 -1.82 -17.30
N LYS A 29 -12.65 -1.43 -18.46
CA LYS A 29 -11.20 -1.44 -18.64
C LYS A 29 -10.55 -0.35 -17.79
N GLU A 30 -11.16 0.83 -17.76
CA GLU A 30 -10.68 1.93 -16.97
C GLU A 30 -10.94 1.70 -15.47
N ALA A 31 -12.03 1.02 -15.10
CA ALA A 31 -12.27 0.60 -13.73
C ALA A 31 -11.12 -0.28 -13.19
N LEU A 32 -10.66 -1.27 -13.98
CA LEU A 32 -9.54 -2.11 -13.57
C LEU A 32 -8.23 -1.32 -13.43
N ARG A 33 -7.99 -0.36 -14.33
CA ARG A 33 -6.81 0.52 -14.26
C ARG A 33 -6.84 1.42 -13.04
N PHE A 34 -8.01 2.01 -12.75
CA PHE A 34 -8.23 2.83 -11.57
C PHE A 34 -7.95 2.04 -10.29
N VAL A 35 -8.48 0.81 -10.16
CA VAL A 35 -8.22 -0.03 -8.98
C VAL A 35 -6.73 -0.32 -8.79
N LYS A 36 -6.00 -0.63 -9.87
CA LYS A 36 -4.55 -0.86 -9.78
C LYS A 36 -3.81 0.38 -9.29
N ARG A 37 -4.05 1.54 -9.92
CA ARG A 37 -3.34 2.77 -9.61
C ARG A 37 -3.73 3.37 -8.26
N SER A 38 -5.03 3.45 -7.98
CA SER A 38 -5.56 4.19 -6.83
C SER A 38 -5.59 3.34 -5.55
N ILE A 39 -5.65 2.00 -5.65
CA ILE A 39 -5.68 1.11 -4.48
C ILE A 39 -4.38 0.33 -4.35
N TYR A 40 -4.02 -0.50 -5.35
CA TYR A 40 -2.87 -1.40 -5.22
C TYR A 40 -1.56 -0.64 -5.05
N ASP A 41 -1.29 0.37 -5.88
CA ASP A 41 -0.03 1.11 -5.81
C ASP A 41 0.11 1.87 -4.48
N ARG A 42 -1.00 2.43 -3.95
CA ARG A 42 -1.01 3.10 -2.63
C ARG A 42 -0.72 2.13 -1.49
N ILE A 43 -1.35 0.94 -1.52
CA ILE A 43 -1.07 -0.11 -0.53
C ILE A 43 0.39 -0.55 -0.64
N LEU A 44 0.88 -0.82 -1.84
CA LEU A 44 2.27 -1.24 -2.07
C LEU A 44 3.26 -0.20 -1.55
N HIS A 45 3.04 1.08 -1.85
CA HIS A 45 3.89 2.17 -1.40
C HIS A 45 3.86 2.30 0.14
N SER A 46 2.69 2.20 0.77
CA SER A 46 2.56 2.23 2.23
C SER A 46 3.31 1.08 2.93
N GLN A 47 3.41 -0.08 2.28
CA GLN A 47 4.13 -1.25 2.80
C GLN A 47 5.65 -1.11 2.62
N GLN A 48 6.11 -0.53 1.52
CA GLN A 48 7.54 -0.28 1.28
C GLN A 48 8.16 0.63 2.35
N GLY A 49 7.46 1.69 2.75
CA GLY A 49 7.92 2.59 3.82
C GLY A 49 8.10 1.88 5.17
N ARG A 50 7.21 0.93 5.49
CA ARG A 50 7.31 0.12 6.73
C ARG A 50 8.49 -0.83 6.70
N LEU A 51 8.76 -1.48 5.57
CA LEU A 51 9.88 -2.41 5.44
C LEU A 51 11.22 -1.71 5.72
N LYS A 52 11.40 -0.48 5.22
CA LYS A 52 12.59 0.32 5.52
C LYS A 52 12.72 0.62 7.01
N SER A 53 11.65 1.06 7.68
CA SER A 53 11.69 1.33 9.12
C SER A 53 12.02 0.10 9.98
N HIS A 54 11.58 -1.09 9.57
CA HIS A 54 11.90 -2.34 10.27
C HIS A 54 13.35 -2.79 10.04
N LEU A 55 13.91 -2.53 8.86
CA LEU A 55 15.33 -2.79 8.58
C LEU A 55 16.25 -1.77 9.28
N ASP A 56 15.87 -0.48 9.30
CA ASP A 56 16.65 0.58 9.95
C ASP A 56 16.60 0.48 11.49
N ALA A 57 15.48 0.01 12.06
CA ALA A 57 15.34 -0.20 13.51
C ALA A 57 16.02 -1.48 14.02
N ALA A 58 16.27 -2.45 13.13
CA ALA A 58 17.01 -3.64 13.48
C ALA A 58 18.50 -3.34 13.35
N ASN A 59 19.16 -3.00 14.47
CA ASN A 59 20.61 -3.15 14.56
C ASN A 59 20.91 -4.60 15.01
N PRO A 60 21.14 -5.55 14.07
CA PRO A 60 21.31 -6.96 14.41
C PRO A 60 22.51 -7.21 15.35
N VAL A 61 23.44 -6.26 15.41
CA VAL A 61 24.63 -6.33 16.29
C VAL A 61 24.22 -6.16 17.75
N GLU A 62 23.30 -5.26 18.09
CA GLU A 62 22.87 -5.04 19.47
C GLU A 62 22.12 -6.25 20.04
N GLY A 63 21.24 -6.87 19.24
CA GLY A 63 20.54 -8.09 19.63
C GLY A 63 21.48 -9.27 19.88
N PHE A 64 22.56 -9.39 19.11
CA PHE A 64 23.56 -10.44 19.29
C PHE A 64 24.42 -10.24 20.55
N ILE A 65 24.72 -8.99 20.92
CA ILE A 65 25.47 -8.66 22.14
C ILE A 65 24.64 -8.94 23.40
N GLN A 66 23.33 -8.66 23.37
CA GLN A 66 22.45 -8.92 24.52
C GLN A 66 22.19 -10.41 24.75
N HIS A 67 22.15 -11.22 23.70
CA HIS A 67 21.88 -12.66 23.82
C HIS A 67 23.12 -13.49 24.25
N ASN A 68 24.33 -12.89 24.20
CA ASN A 68 25.59 -13.54 24.60
C ASN A 68 26.18 -12.97 25.91
N LYS A 69 25.39 -12.23 26.69
CA LYS A 69 25.69 -11.87 28.08
C LYS A 69 24.94 -12.79 29.02
#